data_AF-A0A3L7AH66-F1
#
_entry.id   AF-A0A3L7AH66-F1
#
_cell.length_a   1.000
_cell.length_b   1.000
_cell.length_c   1.000
_cell.angle_alpha   90.00
_cell.angle_beta   90.00
_cell.angle_gamma   90.00
#
_symmetry.space_group_name_H-M   'P 1'
#
loop_
_entity.id
_entity.type
_entity.pdbx_description
1 polymer ?
#
loop_
_entity_poly.entity_id
_entity_poly.type
_entity_poly.pdbx_seq_one_letter_code
_entity_poly.pdbx_strand_id
1 'polypeptide(L)'
;MTVQIILLPLFIHVALVLAVLLRGIRASEVTADGVRAVFAALLFYTLTALALFTRKADVAFVVLAFVFVALRFIAAFPQLLSPAARARVSLDVASLAVLALVWGLFALAILLNI
;
A
#
# COMPACT_ATOMS: atom_id res chain seq x y z
N MET A 1 2.43 -5.40 -19.97
CA MET A 1 3.09 -5.50 -18.64
C MET A 1 3.08 -6.97 -18.22
N THR A 2 4.22 -7.56 -17.86
CA THR A 2 4.25 -8.95 -17.38
C THR A 2 3.58 -9.02 -16.01
N VAL A 3 2.69 -10.00 -15.78
CA VAL A 3 1.96 -10.19 -14.51
C VAL A 3 2.89 -10.19 -13.30
N GLN A 4 4.10 -10.75 -13.46
CA GLN A 4 5.15 -10.77 -12.44
C GLN A 4 5.51 -9.38 -11.89
N ILE A 5 5.58 -8.35 -12.73
CA ILE A 5 5.95 -6.99 -12.31
C ILE A 5 4.84 -6.37 -11.45
N ILE A 6 3.58 -6.65 -11.77
CA ILE A 6 2.41 -6.14 -11.02
C ILE A 6 2.30 -6.85 -9.67
N LEU A 7 2.61 -8.14 -9.62
CA LEU A 7 2.56 -8.92 -8.38
C LEU A 7 3.73 -8.63 -7.44
N LEU A 8 4.86 -8.12 -7.93
CA LEU A 8 6.03 -7.84 -7.09
C LEU A 8 5.73 -6.89 -5.90
N PRO A 9 5.15 -5.70 -6.10
CA PRO A 9 4.77 -4.84 -4.98
C PRO A 9 3.71 -5.50 -4.07
N LEU A 10 2.81 -6.31 -4.63
CA LEU A 10 1.82 -7.06 -3.84
C LEU A 10 2.50 -8.03 -2.87
N PHE A 11 3.43 -8.85 -3.35
CA PHE A 11 4.15 -9.80 -2.51
C PHE A 11 5.03 -9.11 -1.46
N ILE A 12 5.67 -7.98 -1.82
CA ILE A 12 6.41 -7.17 -0.83
C ILE A 12 5.46 -6.66 0.25
N HIS A 13 4.27 -6.19 -0.11
CA HIS A 13 3.28 -5.76 0.87
C HIS A 13 2.79 -6.90 1.76
N VAL A 14 2.56 -8.08 1.20
CA VAL A 14 2.22 -9.29 1.96
C VAL A 14 3.31 -9.62 2.97
N ALA A 15 4.58 -9.62 2.55
CA ALA A 15 5.71 -9.85 3.46
C ALA A 15 5.77 -8.80 4.57
N LEU A 16 5.51 -7.52 4.25
CA LEU A 16 5.44 -6.45 5.22
C LEU A 16 4.31 -6.68 6.24
N VAL A 17 3.11 -7.03 5.79
CA VAL A 17 1.97 -7.31 6.67
C VAL A 17 2.28 -8.50 7.58
N LEU A 18 2.88 -9.57 7.06
CA LEU A 18 3.32 -10.71 7.86
C LEU A 18 4.35 -10.29 8.92
N ALA A 19 5.35 -9.49 8.56
CA ALA A 19 6.35 -9.00 9.51
C ALA A 19 5.72 -8.15 10.63
N VAL A 20 4.77 -7.28 10.28
CA VAL A 20 4.02 -6.48 11.25
C VAL A 20 3.16 -7.35 12.16
N LEU A 21 2.51 -8.37 11.60
CA LEU A 21 1.67 -9.30 12.36
C LEU A 21 2.51 -10.14 13.33
N LEU A 22 3.66 -10.66 12.89
CA LEU A 22 4.62 -11.38 13.75
C LEU A 22 5.15 -10.50 14.90
N ARG A 23 5.37 -9.21 14.65
CA ARG A 23 5.69 -8.23 15.71
C ARG A 23 4.51 -8.03 16.65
N GLY A 24 3.30 -7.93 16.09
CA GLY A 24 2.05 -7.73 16.81
C GLY A 24 1.64 -8.88 17.70
N ILE A 25 1.97 -10.14 17.38
CA ILE A 25 1.70 -11.32 18.24
C ILE A 25 2.33 -11.15 19.65
N ARG A 26 3.42 -10.39 19.75
CA ARG A 26 4.09 -10.10 21.04
C ARG A 26 3.47 -8.91 21.78
N ALA A 27 2.59 -8.16 21.15
CA ALA A 27 1.91 -7.00 21.69
C ALA A 27 0.45 -7.38 22.04
N SER A 28 0.03 -7.07 23.26
CA SER A 28 -1.32 -7.41 23.77
C SER A 28 -2.40 -6.39 23.41
N GLU A 29 -2.08 -5.37 22.61
CA GLU A 29 -2.98 -4.24 22.34
C GLU A 29 -3.34 -4.14 20.85
N VAL A 30 -4.63 -4.19 20.55
CA VAL A 30 -5.19 -3.85 19.24
C VAL A 30 -5.27 -2.34 19.14
N THR A 31 -4.41 -1.73 18.33
CA THR A 31 -4.40 -0.28 18.11
C THR A 31 -5.31 0.11 16.95
N ALA A 32 -5.91 1.31 17.03
CA ALA A 32 -6.68 1.88 15.92
C ALA A 32 -5.83 1.99 14.63
N ASP A 33 -4.53 2.24 14.77
CA ASP A 33 -3.59 2.29 13.65
C ASP A 33 -3.36 0.91 13.02
N GLY A 34 -3.34 -0.15 13.82
CA GLY A 34 -3.32 -1.53 13.33
C GLY A 34 -4.57 -1.87 12.52
N VAL A 35 -5.75 -1.45 12.99
CA VAL A 35 -7.01 -1.64 12.26
C VAL A 35 -7.00 -0.87 10.93
N ARG A 36 -6.58 0.39 10.93
CA ARG A 36 -6.41 1.19 9.70
C ARG A 36 -5.43 0.55 8.72
N ALA A 37 -4.36 -0.06 9.23
CA ALA A 37 -3.39 -0.78 8.41
C ALA A 37 -4.02 -1.93 7.64
N VAL A 38 -4.87 -2.72 8.30
CA VAL A 38 -5.58 -3.85 7.70
C VAL A 38 -6.52 -3.36 6.59
N PHE A 39 -7.29 -2.30 6.85
CA PHE A 39 -8.17 -1.72 5.83
C PHE A 39 -7.40 -1.22 4.60
N ALA A 40 -6.26 -0.54 4.81
CA ALA A 40 -5.42 -0.10 3.70
C ALA A 40 -4.89 -1.29 2.87
N ALA A 41 -4.46 -2.37 3.53
CA ALA A 41 -4.02 -3.59 2.85
C ALA A 41 -5.16 -4.23 2.04
N LEU A 42 -6.37 -4.31 2.60
CA LEU A 42 -7.55 -4.83 1.90
C LEU A 42 -7.89 -4.01 0.65
N LEU A 43 -7.90 -2.67 0.75
CA LEU A 43 -8.15 -1.81 -0.41
C LEU A 43 -7.08 -1.98 -1.48
N PHE A 44 -5.81 -2.11 -1.09
CA PHE A 44 -4.71 -2.33 -2.03
C PHE A 44 -4.84 -3.68 -2.73
N TYR A 45 -5.06 -4.77 -2.01
CA TYR A 45 -5.23 -6.11 -2.60
C TYR A 45 -6.45 -6.20 -3.51
N THR A 46 -7.57 -5.58 -3.10
CA THR A 46 -8.80 -5.51 -3.91
C THR A 46 -8.53 -4.80 -5.23
N LEU A 47 -7.88 -3.64 -5.16
CA LEU A 47 -7.51 -2.86 -6.34
C LEU A 47 -6.53 -3.62 -7.25
N THR A 48 -5.52 -4.31 -6.71
CA THR A 48 -4.62 -5.14 -7.53
C THR A 48 -5.35 -6.28 -8.24
N ALA A 49 -6.25 -6.98 -7.54
CA ALA A 49 -7.04 -8.04 -8.14
C ALA A 49 -7.94 -7.52 -9.27
N LEU A 50 -8.64 -6.41 -9.04
CA LEU A 50 -9.47 -5.74 -10.05
C LEU A 50 -8.65 -5.25 -11.24
N ALA A 51 -7.47 -4.66 -11.01
CA ALA A 51 -6.60 -4.17 -12.07
C ALA A 51 -6.04 -5.30 -12.95
N LEU A 52 -5.73 -6.46 -12.35
CA LEU A 52 -5.33 -7.66 -13.08
C LEU A 52 -6.49 -8.22 -13.92
N PHE A 53 -7.69 -8.33 -13.31
CA PHE A 53 -8.86 -8.88 -13.98
C PHE A 53 -9.33 -8.02 -15.16
N THR A 54 -9.35 -6.70 -14.98
CA THR A 54 -9.75 -5.75 -16.03
C THR A 54 -8.63 -5.48 -17.05
N ARG A 55 -7.43 -6.02 -16.82
CA ARG A 55 -6.20 -5.73 -17.60
C ARG A 55 -5.85 -4.24 -17.66
N LYS A 56 -6.29 -3.46 -16.68
CA LYS A 56 -6.00 -2.02 -16.51
C LYS A 56 -4.77 -1.76 -15.65
N ALA A 57 -4.00 -2.81 -15.31
CA ALA A 57 -2.74 -2.70 -14.60
C ALA A 57 -1.62 -2.24 -15.54
N ASP A 58 -1.43 -0.93 -15.62
CA ASP A 58 -0.42 -0.26 -16.44
C ASP A 58 0.86 0.07 -15.64
N VAL A 59 1.80 0.80 -16.27
CA VAL A 59 3.05 1.21 -15.61
C VAL A 59 2.76 2.15 -14.45
N ALA A 60 1.82 3.10 -14.60
CA ALA A 60 1.51 4.07 -13.56
C ALA A 60 0.99 3.37 -12.30
N PHE A 61 0.12 2.38 -12.47
CA PHE A 61 -0.35 1.51 -11.40
C PHE A 61 0.82 0.84 -10.65
N VAL A 62 1.75 0.22 -11.38
CA VAL A 62 2.89 -0.48 -10.79
C VAL A 62 3.78 0.48 -10.00
N VAL A 63 4.12 1.64 -10.59
CA VAL A 63 4.97 2.64 -9.93
C VAL A 63 4.30 3.14 -8.66
N LEU A 64 3.03 3.51 -8.71
CA LEU A 64 2.30 3.98 -7.54
C LEU A 64 2.10 2.87 -6.49
N ALA A 65 1.96 1.61 -6.91
CA ALA A 65 1.94 0.47 -6.00
C ALA A 65 3.26 0.33 -5.25
N PHE A 66 4.41 0.48 -5.92
CA PHE A 66 5.71 0.52 -5.23
C PHE A 66 5.82 1.70 -4.28
N VAL A 67 5.36 2.89 -4.67
CA VAL A 67 5.36 4.07 -3.80
C VAL A 67 4.50 3.82 -2.55
N PHE A 68 3.30 3.26 -2.72
CA PHE A 68 2.43 2.89 -1.62
C PHE A 68 3.12 1.91 -0.65
N VAL A 69 3.73 0.85 -1.19
CA VAL A 69 4.43 -0.16 -0.39
C VAL A 69 5.64 0.42 0.33
N ALA A 70 6.41 1.29 -0.32
CA ALA A 70 7.54 1.97 0.29
C ALA A 70 7.10 2.88 1.44
N LEU A 71 6.05 3.69 1.25
CA LEU A 71 5.48 4.53 2.30
C LEU A 71 4.98 3.69 3.48
N ARG A 72 4.33 2.55 3.20
CA ARG A 72 3.85 1.63 4.25
C ARG A 72 5.01 1.02 5.03
N PHE A 73 6.09 0.64 4.35
CA PHE A 73 7.28 0.09 4.98
C PHE A 73 7.88 1.10 5.96
N ILE A 74 8.05 2.35 5.52
CA ILE A 74 8.59 3.43 6.36
C ILE A 74 7.65 3.73 7.54
N ALA A 75 6.33 3.75 7.32
CA ALA A 75 5.35 3.95 8.40
C ALA A 75 5.37 2.82 9.44
N ALA A 76 5.57 1.57 9.01
CA ALA A 76 5.65 0.40 9.90
C ALA A 76 6.95 0.33 10.71
N PHE A 77 8.03 0.87 10.16
CA PHE A 77 9.37 0.92 10.76
C PHE A 77 9.86 2.37 10.91
N PRO A 78 9.20 3.17 11.76
CA PRO A 78 9.53 4.58 11.89
C PRO A 78 10.95 4.81 12.43
N GLN A 79 11.57 3.79 13.06
CA GLN A 79 12.95 3.82 13.55
C GLN A 79 13.98 4.06 12.44
N LEU A 80 13.62 3.83 11.18
CA LEU A 80 14.48 4.09 10.03
C LEU A 80 14.64 5.59 9.73
N LEU A 81 13.75 6.44 10.28
CA LEU A 81 13.76 7.89 10.07
C LEU A 81 14.20 8.65 11.32
N SER A 82 14.88 9.77 11.09
CA SER A 82 15.21 10.73 12.14
C SER A 82 13.94 11.38 12.72
N PRO A 83 13.93 11.77 14.01
CA PRO A 83 12.77 12.38 14.66
C PRO A 83 12.27 13.64 13.94
N ALA A 84 13.20 14.47 13.44
CA ALA A 84 12.89 15.70 12.72
C ALA A 84 12.28 15.47 11.32
N ALA A 85 12.54 14.32 10.69
CA ALA A 85 11.88 13.93 9.44
C ALA A 85 10.47 13.38 9.72
N ARG A 86 10.31 12.58 10.78
CA ARG A 86 9.04 11.99 11.20
C ARG A 86 8.00 13.05 11.59
N ALA A 87 8.42 14.12 12.26
CA ALA A 87 7.52 15.20 12.68
C ALA A 87 6.93 16.02 11.52
N ARG A 88 7.55 15.98 10.34
CA ARG A 88 7.16 16.80 9.18
C ARG A 88 6.08 16.16 8.31
N VAL A 89 5.98 14.83 8.29
CA VAL A 89 5.10 14.12 7.37
C VAL A 89 4.42 12.96 8.08
N SER A 90 3.10 12.96 8.08
CA SER A 90 2.29 11.82 8.49
C SER A 90 2.33 10.74 7.41
N LEU A 91 3.30 9.82 7.54
CA LEU A 91 3.54 8.76 6.55
C LEU A 91 2.31 7.85 6.32
N ASP A 92 1.49 7.63 7.36
CA ASP A 92 0.22 6.91 7.22
C ASP A 92 -0.74 7.64 6.27
N VAL A 93 -0.91 8.95 6.44
CA VAL A 93 -1.77 9.78 5.57
C VAL A 93 -1.21 9.84 4.16
N ALA A 94 0.11 9.95 4.00
CA ALA A 94 0.76 9.94 2.69
C ALA A 94 0.48 8.62 1.95
N SER A 95 0.61 7.47 2.62
CA SER A 95 0.31 6.17 2.02
C SER A 95 -1.18 6.04 1.62
N LEU A 96 -2.09 6.53 2.46
CA LEU A 96 -3.52 6.55 2.16
C LEU A 96 -3.86 7.48 0.98
N ALA A 97 -3.20 8.63 0.88
CA ALA A 97 -3.36 9.55 -0.23
C ALA A 97 -2.89 8.93 -1.56
N VAL A 98 -1.77 8.21 -1.55
CA VAL A 98 -1.31 7.46 -2.74
C VAL A 98 -2.32 6.36 -3.09
N LEU A 99 -2.81 5.60 -2.11
CA LEU A 99 -3.82 4.57 -2.37
C LEU A 99 -5.11 5.15 -2.97
N ALA A 100 -5.59 6.27 -2.44
CA ALA A 100 -6.74 6.99 -2.98
C ALA A 100 -6.50 7.50 -4.41
N LEU A 101 -5.30 8.02 -4.69
CA LEU A 101 -4.91 8.45 -6.03
C LEU A 101 -4.95 7.28 -7.02
N VAL A 102 -4.41 6.11 -6.65
CA VAL A 102 -4.43 4.92 -7.53
C VAL A 102 -5.86 4.45 -7.77
N TRP A 103 -6.73 4.45 -6.76
CA TRP A 103 -8.16 4.18 -6.93
C TRP A 103 -8.81 5.14 -7.92
N GLY A 104 -8.53 6.45 -7.80
CA GLY A 104 -9.03 7.46 -8.73
C GLY A 104 -8.58 7.24 -10.17
N LEU A 105 -7.28 6.96 -10.36
CA LEU A 105 -6.73 6.65 -11.68
C LEU A 105 -7.34 5.36 -12.25
N PHE A 106 -7.53 4.33 -11.43
CA PHE A 106 -8.16 3.09 -11.85
C PHE A 106 -9.63 3.28 -12.27
N ALA A 107 -10.41 4.04 -11.49
CA ALA A 107 -11.78 4.39 -11.82
C ALA A 107 -11.85 5.18 -13.14
N LEU A 108 -10.93 6.13 -13.35
CA LEU A 108 -10.83 6.89 -14.58
C LEU A 108 -10.44 6.00 -15.77
N ALA A 109 -9.51 5.05 -15.59
CA ALA A 109 -9.12 4.11 -16.62
C ALA A 109 -10.29 3.20 -17.06
N ILE A 110 -11.15 2.80 -16.12
CA ILE A 110 -12.41 2.11 -16.45
C ILE A 110 -13.35 3.04 -17.22
N LEU A 111 -13.59 4.25 -16.71
CA LEU A 111 -14.56 5.19 -17.29
C LEU A 111 -14.18 5.63 -18.71
N LEU A 112 -12.90 5.94 -18.93
CA LEU A 112 -12.37 6.35 -20.23
C LEU A 112 -12.06 5.17 -21.15
N ASN A 113 -12.20 3.95 -20.63
CA ASN A 113 -11.84 2.71 -21.31
C ASN A 113 -10.39 2.69 -21.87
N ILE A 114 -9.46 3.37 -21.19
CA ILE A 114 -8.02 3.39 -21.51
C ILE A 114 -7.22 2.36 -20.73
#